data_AF-A0A3D1E742-F1
#
_entry.id   AF-A0A3D1E742-F1
#
_cell.length_a   1.000
_cell.length_b   1.000
_cell.length_c   1.000
_cell.angle_alpha   90.00
_cell.angle_beta   90.00
_cell.angle_gamma   90.00
#
_symmetry.space_group_name_H-M   'P 1'
#
loop_
_entity.id
_entity.type
_entity.pdbx_description
1 polymer ?
#
loop_
_entity_poly.entity_id
_entity_poly.type
_entity_poly.pdbx_seq_one_letter_code
_entity_poly.pdbx_strand_id
1 'polypeptide(L)' 'MKHIEAIGLYFIMLKEVFKKPTKWRIMKSLINKEIDDLIVGSLGMVLFISFFIGA' A
#
# COMPACT_ATOMS: atom_id res chain seq x y z
N MET A 1 14.63 23.40 6.41
CA MET A 1 15.01 23.16 5.01
C MET A 1 15.12 21.66 4.66
N LYS A 2 15.69 20.81 5.53
CA LYS A 2 15.78 19.35 5.31
C LYS A 2 14.45 18.62 5.01
N HIS A 3 13.33 19.07 5.57
CA HIS A 3 12.03 18.42 5.34
C HIS A 3 11.51 18.59 3.91
N ILE A 4 11.73 19.75 3.30
CA ILE A 4 11.27 20.02 1.92
C ILE A 4 12.10 19.19 0.93
N GLU A 5 13.40 19.08 1.18
CA GLU A 5 14.29 18.22 0.41
C GLU A 5 13.90 16.74 0.54
N ALA A 6 13.60 16.28 1.76
CA ALA A 6 13.11 14.92 1.98
C ALA A 6 11.80 14.65 1.22
N ILE A 7 10.83 15.57 1.28
CA ILE A 7 9.56 15.45 0.54
C ILE A 7 9.81 15.37 -0.98
N GLY A 8 10.72 16.20 -1.50
CA GLY A 8 11.13 16.18 -2.91
C GLY A 8 11.76 14.84 -3.31
N LEU A 9 12.64 14.28 -2.48
CA LEU A 9 13.27 12.99 -2.70
C LEU A 9 12.25 11.84 -2.70
N TYR A 10 11.28 11.83 -1.79
CA TYR A 10 10.20 10.85 -1.78
C TYR A 10 9.34 10.91 -3.06
N PHE A 11 9.04 12.12 -3.54
CA PHE A 11 8.30 12.28 -4.80
C PHE A 11 9.06 11.75 -6.01
N ILE A 12 10.39 11.95 -6.05
CA ILE A 12 11.25 11.42 -7.12
C ILE A 12 11.29 9.88 -7.05
N MET A 13 11.46 9.29 -5.87
CA MET A 13 11.41 7.84 -5.68
C MET A 13 10.08 7.24 -6.15
N LEU A 14 8.96 7.87 -5.78
CA LEU A 14 7.63 7.41 -6.18
C LEU A 14 7.51 7.37 -7.72
N LYS A 15 7.98 8.43 -8.39
CA LYS A 15 7.99 8.53 -9.85
C LYS A 15 8.88 7.47 -10.52
N GLU A 16 10.01 7.13 -9.92
CA GLU A 16 10.90 6.07 -10.43
C GLU A 16 10.28 4.67 -10.32
N VAL A 17 9.59 4.38 -9.21
CA VAL A 17 8.87 3.12 -8.99
C VAL A 17 7.81 2.90 -10.08
N PHE A 18 7.04 3.94 -10.41
CA PHE A 18 6.04 3.87 -11.47
C PHE A 18 6.63 3.78 -12.89
N LYS A 19 7.84 4.31 -13.12
CA LYS A 19 8.49 4.33 -14.46
C LYS A 19 9.11 2.99 -14.85
N LYS A 20 9.51 2.15 -13.89
CA LYS A 20 10.07 0.80 -14.14
C LYS A 20 9.12 -0.29 -13.63
N PRO A 21 7.96 -0.53 -14.27
CA PRO A 21 7.13 -1.68 -13.90
C PRO A 21 7.90 -2.97 -14.21
N THR A 22 8.35 -3.67 -13.17
CA THR A 22 8.87 -5.04 -13.26
C THR A 22 7.74 -5.95 -13.72
N LYS A 23 7.64 -6.22 -15.02
CA LYS A 23 6.70 -7.17 -15.66
C LYS A 23 5.29 -7.16 -15.03
N TRP A 24 4.36 -6.43 -15.63
CA TRP A 24 2.94 -6.32 -15.23
C TRP A 24 2.29 -7.61 -14.72
N ARG A 25 2.60 -8.77 -15.32
CA ARG A 25 2.10 -10.09 -14.90
C ARG A 25 2.50 -10.46 -13.46
N ILE A 26 3.73 -10.17 -13.05
CA ILE A 26 4.26 -10.47 -11.72
C ILE A 26 3.71 -9.46 -10.71
N MET A 27 3.69 -8.17 -11.09
CA MET A 27 3.16 -7.10 -10.24
C MET A 27 1.69 -7.33 -9.88
N LYS A 28 0.85 -7.73 -10.84
CA LYS A 28 -0.56 -8.05 -10.56
C LYS A 28 -0.70 -9.24 -9.61
N SER A 29 0.15 -10.26 -9.74
CA SER A 29 0.17 -11.39 -8.80
C SER A 29 0.59 -10.99 -7.39
N LEU A 30 1.57 -10.10 -7.26
CA LEU A 30 2.04 -9.57 -5.98
C LEU A 30 0.95 -8.71 -5.30
N ILE A 31 0.30 -7.83 -6.06
CA ILE A 31 -0.79 -6.98 -5.57
C ILE A 31 -1.96 -7.83 -5.06
N ASN A 32 -2.36 -8.87 -5.81
CA ASN A 32 -3.43 -9.75 -5.36
C ASN A 32 -3.06 -10.48 -4.07
N LYS A 33 -1.81 -10.92 -3.93
CA LYS A 33 -1.32 -11.55 -2.70
C LYS A 33 -1.33 -10.59 -1.51
N GLU A 34 -0.90 -9.34 -1.71
CA GLU A 34 -0.97 -8.31 -0.67
C GLU A 34 -2.41 -7.96 -0.30
N ILE A 35 -3.34 -7.92 -1.26
CA ILE A 35 -4.77 -7.71 -0.98
C ILE A 35 -5.30 -8.82 -0.09
N ASP A 36 -4.99 -10.08 -0.39
CA ASP A 36 -5.41 -11.22 0.44
C ASP A 36 -4.78 -11.14 1.83
N ASP A 37 -3.46 -10.96 1.92
CA ASP A 37 -2.75 -10.92 3.21
C ASP A 37 -3.18 -9.73 4.09
N LEU A 38 -3.32 -8.53 3.51
CA LEU A 38 -3.71 -7.33 4.27
C LEU A 38 -5.22 -7.27 4.53
N ILE A 39 -6.08 -7.39 3.51
CA ILE A 39 -7.53 -7.20 3.67
C ILE A 39 -8.16 -8.44 4.30
N VAL A 40 -7.89 -9.63 3.75
CA VAL A 40 -8.48 -10.88 4.26
C VAL A 40 -7.87 -11.25 5.60
N GLY A 41 -6.57 -11.00 5.80
CA GLY A 41 -5.92 -11.16 7.10
C GLY A 41 -6.41 -10.18 8.18
N SER A 42 -6.76 -8.94 7.83
CA SER A 42 -7.23 -7.93 8.80
C SER A 42 -8.75 -7.87 8.98
N LEU A 43 -9.51 -8.57 8.13
CA LEU A 43 -10.98 -8.55 8.13
C LEU A 43 -11.59 -8.83 9.51
N GLY A 44 -11.00 -9.74 10.29
CA GLY A 44 -11.44 -10.01 11.67
C GLY A 44 -11.31 -8.80 12.60
N MET A 45 -10.21 -8.05 12.52
CA MET A 45 -10.03 -6.82 13.30
C MET A 45 -10.93 -5.70 12.79
N VAL A 46 -11.09 -5.55 11.48
CA VAL A 46 -11.95 -4.52 10.88
C VAL A 46 -13.41 -4.73 11.29
N LEU A 47 -13.90 -5.98 11.27
CA LEU A 47 -15.25 -6.34 11.73
C LEU A 47 -15.41 -6.08 13.23
N PHE A 48 -14.41 -6.44 14.04
CA PHE A 48 -14.40 -6.17 15.47
C PHE A 48 -14.49 -4.67 15.76
N ILE A 49 -13.57 -3.87 15.23
CA ILE A 49 -13.55 -2.41 15.39
C ILE A 49 -14.86 -1.79 14.89
N SER A 50 -15.37 -2.19 13.73
CA SER A 50 -16.61 -1.63 13.16
C SER A 50 -17.84 -1.95 14.02
N PHE A 51 -17.89 -3.12 14.66
CA PHE A 51 -18.99 -3.48 15.56
C PHE A 51 -18.96 -2.67 16.87
N PHE A 52 -17.77 -2.40 17.41
CA PHE A 52 -17.61 -1.69 18.69
C PHE A 52 -17.64 -0.16 18.57
N ILE A 53 -17.19 0.41 17.44
CA ILE A 53 -17.22 1.86 17.18
C ILE A 53 -18.50 2.28 16.43
N GLY A 54 -19.12 1.37 15.68
CA GLY A 54 -20.32 1.65 14.89
C GLY A 54 -21.65 1.41 15.62
N ALA A 55 -21.63 0.84 16.83
CA ALA A 55 -22.78 0.72 17.74
C ALA A 55 -22.79 1.87 18.75
#